data_AF-A0A6A5RZS1-F1
#
_entry.id   AF-A0A6A5RZS1-F1
#
_cell.length_a   1.000
_cell.length_b   1.000
_cell.length_c   1.000
_cell.angle_alpha   90.00
_cell.angle_beta   90.00
_cell.angle_gamma   90.00
#
_symmetry.space_group_name_H-M   'P 1'
#
loop_
_entity.id
_entity.type
_entity.pdbx_description
1 polymer ?
#
loop_
_entity_poly.entity_id
_entity_poly.type
_entity_poly.pdbx_seq_one_letter_code
_entity_poly.pdbx_strand_id
1 'polypeptide(L)'
;MHFSVVTVLLPLLAATPLASAWKLQVFMNDGRSVTTHGRLDSGCKTYDFDMSSPVKRVKFENSLVTKSFELYTKRGCQGAVSYRNNEGTYDLTPPRKILSYKAY
;
A
#
# COMPACT_ATOMS: atom_id res chain seq x y z
N MET A 1 -6.89 -55.00 -33.86
CA MET A 1 -6.35 -53.66 -34.19
C MET A 1 -7.53 -52.74 -34.42
N HIS A 2 -7.68 -51.69 -33.62
CA HIS A 2 -8.15 -50.34 -33.98
C HIS A 2 -8.17 -49.50 -32.69
N PHE A 3 -7.60 -48.31 -32.78
CA PHE A 3 -7.19 -47.44 -31.67
C PHE A 3 -8.22 -46.33 -31.36
N SER A 4 -8.13 -45.84 -30.12
CA SER A 4 -8.30 -44.43 -29.71
C SER A 4 -9.72 -43.84 -29.75
N VAL A 5 -10.08 -42.86 -28.91
CA VAL A 5 -9.32 -41.73 -28.39
C VAL A 5 -9.80 -41.39 -26.97
N VAL A 6 -8.89 -41.27 -26.00
CA VAL A 6 -9.19 -40.62 -24.71
C VAL A 6 -9.03 -39.11 -24.90
N THR A 7 -10.14 -38.39 -24.87
CA THR A 7 -10.16 -36.92 -24.91
C THR A 7 -9.70 -36.38 -23.56
N VAL A 8 -8.45 -35.95 -23.47
CA VAL A 8 -7.93 -35.26 -22.30
C VAL A 8 -8.39 -33.80 -22.36
N LEU A 9 -9.39 -33.44 -21.55
CA LEU A 9 -9.68 -32.03 -21.25
C LEU A 9 -8.54 -31.47 -20.39
N LEU A 10 -7.70 -30.61 -20.98
CA LEU A 10 -6.77 -29.79 -20.22
C LEU A 10 -7.54 -28.58 -19.66
N PRO A 11 -7.66 -28.41 -18.32
CA PRO A 11 -8.13 -27.15 -17.78
C PRO A 11 -7.02 -26.12 -17.96
N LEU A 12 -7.24 -25.17 -18.85
CA LEU A 12 -6.37 -24.00 -18.98
C LEU A 12 -6.52 -23.18 -17.68
N LEU A 13 -5.59 -23.33 -16.75
CA LEU A 13 -5.47 -22.40 -15.63
C LEU A 13 -5.13 -21.03 -16.23
N ALA A 14 -6.14 -20.20 -16.44
CA ALA A 14 -5.97 -18.79 -16.70
C ALA A 14 -5.23 -18.20 -15.49
N ALA A 15 -3.92 -17.97 -15.64
CA ALA A 15 -3.16 -17.17 -14.70
C ALA A 15 -3.68 -15.74 -14.77
N THR A 16 -4.71 -15.43 -13.98
CA THR A 16 -5.10 -14.04 -13.75
C THR A 16 -3.86 -13.35 -13.18
N PRO A 17 -3.35 -12.26 -13.79
CA PRO A 17 -2.28 -11.51 -13.18
C PRO A 17 -2.81 -11.04 -11.82
N LEU A 18 -2.25 -11.59 -10.74
CA LEU A 18 -2.42 -11.01 -9.42
C LEU A 18 -1.82 -9.61 -9.53
N ALA A 19 -2.67 -8.60 -9.76
CA ALA A 19 -2.24 -7.22 -9.62
C ALA A 19 -1.67 -7.09 -8.21
N SER A 20 -0.33 -7.02 -8.12
CA SER A 20 0.38 -7.03 -6.86
C SER A 20 -0.15 -5.88 -6.02
N ALA A 21 -0.63 -6.13 -4.81
CA ALA A 21 -1.15 -5.06 -3.97
C ALA A 21 0.00 -4.20 -3.44
N TRP A 22 -0.13 -2.88 -3.53
CA TRP A 22 0.80 -1.97 -2.85
C TRP A 22 0.59 -2.10 -1.34
N LYS A 23 1.63 -1.81 -0.55
CA LYS A 23 1.55 -1.73 0.91
C LYS A 23 2.22 -0.45 1.42
N LEU A 24 1.54 0.25 2.31
CA LEU A 24 2.08 1.40 3.04
C LEU A 24 2.06 1.07 4.53
N GLN A 25 3.24 1.04 5.15
CA GLN A 25 3.41 0.80 6.57
C GLN A 25 4.05 2.03 7.22
N VAL A 26 3.46 2.53 8.29
CA VAL A 26 4.04 3.63 9.10
C VAL A 26 4.37 3.11 10.48
N PHE A 27 5.53 3.54 11.00
CA PHE A 27 6.05 3.16 12.30
C PHE A 27 6.09 4.38 13.21
N MET A 28 5.47 4.27 14.37
CA MET A 28 5.35 5.33 15.35
C MET A 28 6.50 5.31 16.36
N ASN A 29 6.70 6.44 17.05
CA ASN A 29 7.72 6.58 18.08
C ASN A 29 7.52 5.63 19.26
N ASP A 30 6.27 5.30 19.58
CA ASP A 30 5.88 4.39 20.67
C ASP A 30 6.06 2.91 20.32
N GLY A 31 6.60 2.59 19.14
CA GLY A 31 6.85 1.23 18.69
C GLY A 31 5.66 0.58 17.97
N ARG A 32 4.48 1.19 17.97
CA ARG A 32 3.34 0.70 17.18
C ARG A 32 3.57 0.93 15.69
N SER A 33 2.87 0.18 14.86
CA SER A 33 2.81 0.40 13.42
C SER A 33 1.42 0.11 12.87
N VAL A 34 1.11 0.70 11.73
CA VAL A 34 -0.11 0.39 10.97
C VAL A 34 0.26 0.15 9.51
N THR A 35 -0.34 -0.88 8.92
CA THR A 35 -0.19 -1.25 7.51
C THR A 35 -1.51 -1.09 6.80
N THR A 36 -1.49 -0.40 5.66
CA THR A 36 -2.59 -0.36 4.69
C THR A 36 -2.10 -0.89 3.34
N HIS A 37 -3.01 -1.40 2.53
CA HIS A 37 -2.70 -1.94 1.21
C HIS A 37 -3.87 -1.74 0.25
N GLY A 38 -3.62 -1.94 -1.04
CA GLY A 38 -4.64 -1.85 -2.07
C GLY A 38 -4.12 -2.33 -3.43
N ARG A 39 -5.04 -2.58 -4.37
CA ARG A 39 -4.69 -2.96 -5.75
C ARG A 39 -4.73 -1.77 -6.73
N LEU A 40 -5.45 -0.73 -6.36
CA LEU A 40 -5.61 0.51 -7.09
C LEU A 40 -5.23 1.67 -6.18
N ASP A 41 -5.08 2.86 -6.75
CA ASP A 41 -4.83 4.08 -6.00
C ASP A 41 -5.85 4.25 -4.88
N SER A 42 -5.38 4.62 -3.69
CA SER A 42 -6.23 4.62 -2.51
C SER A 42 -7.28 5.73 -2.52
N GLY A 43 -7.10 6.75 -3.37
CA GLY A 43 -7.67 8.07 -3.15
C GLY A 43 -7.20 8.63 -1.80
N CYS A 44 -7.94 9.59 -1.25
CA CYS A 44 -7.65 10.07 0.10
C CYS A 44 -8.23 9.13 1.17
N LYS A 45 -7.39 8.71 2.13
CA LYS A 45 -7.81 7.87 3.27
C LYS A 45 -7.31 8.42 4.58
N THR A 46 -8.21 8.51 5.56
CA THR A 46 -7.85 8.78 6.97
C THR A 46 -7.51 7.46 7.65
N TYR A 47 -6.46 7.41 8.46
CA TYR A 47 -6.16 6.21 9.23
C TYR A 47 -7.27 5.92 10.24
N ASP A 48 -7.78 4.69 10.20
CA ASP A 48 -8.67 4.13 11.22
C ASP A 48 -7.84 3.36 12.27
N PHE A 49 -6.85 4.07 12.81
CA PHE A 49 -5.94 3.59 13.85
C PHE A 49 -5.65 4.77 14.78
N ASP A 50 -5.32 4.49 16.05
CA ASP A 50 -4.91 5.55 16.97
C ASP A 50 -3.53 6.11 16.60
N MET A 51 -3.54 7.18 15.79
CA MET A 51 -2.35 7.92 15.36
C MET A 51 -1.94 9.01 16.37
N SER A 52 -2.09 8.74 17.67
CA SER A 52 -1.71 9.66 18.74
C SER A 52 -0.19 9.91 18.80
N SER A 53 0.62 8.91 18.47
CA SER A 53 2.09 9.00 18.46
C SER A 53 2.64 9.43 17.09
N PRO A 54 3.68 10.28 17.03
CA PRO A 54 4.29 10.70 15.76
C PRO A 54 4.89 9.52 14.99
N VAL A 55 4.77 9.57 13.66
CA VAL A 55 5.42 8.63 12.74
C VAL A 55 6.89 9.01 12.59
N LYS A 56 7.78 8.03 12.78
CA LYS A 56 9.24 8.16 12.62
C LYS A 56 9.79 7.49 11.37
N ARG A 57 9.06 6.53 10.80
CA ARG A 57 9.49 5.79 9.61
C ARG A 57 8.28 5.38 8.79
N VAL A 58 8.48 5.30 7.49
CA VAL A 58 7.50 4.77 6.55
C VAL A 58 8.17 3.74 5.64
N LYS A 59 7.46 2.69 5.28
CA LYS A 59 7.82 1.73 4.25
C LYS A 59 6.70 1.67 3.23
N PHE A 60 7.04 1.79 1.96
CA PHE A 60 6.12 1.65 0.85
C PHE A 60 6.61 0.58 -0.12
N GLU A 61 5.75 -0.39 -0.40
CA GLU A 61 5.89 -1.39 -1.47
C GLU A 61 4.89 -0.98 -2.56
N ASN A 62 5.35 -0.73 -3.78
CA ASN A 62 4.48 -0.26 -4.85
C ASN A 62 3.67 -1.42 -5.47
N SER A 63 2.81 -1.07 -6.44
CA SER A 63 2.14 -2.03 -7.31
C SER A 63 2.41 -1.69 -8.78
N LEU A 64 1.82 -2.47 -9.69
CA LEU A 64 1.87 -2.16 -11.12
C LEU A 64 1.29 -0.78 -11.45
N VAL A 65 0.25 -0.34 -10.74
CA VAL A 65 -0.49 0.90 -11.03
C VAL A 65 -0.19 2.03 -10.04
N THR A 66 0.00 1.70 -8.76
CA THR A 66 0.23 2.68 -7.69
C THR A 66 1.72 2.76 -7.37
N LYS A 67 2.37 3.90 -7.64
CA LYS A 67 3.85 4.01 -7.64
C LYS A 67 4.43 4.81 -6.49
N SER A 68 3.62 5.61 -5.85
CA SER A 68 4.01 6.61 -4.86
C SER A 68 2.99 6.72 -3.75
N PHE A 69 3.35 7.49 -2.72
CA PHE A 69 2.45 7.83 -1.64
C PHE A 69 2.69 9.26 -1.15
N GLU A 70 1.66 9.81 -0.52
CA GLU A 70 1.67 11.06 0.20
C GLU A 70 1.12 10.86 1.61
N LEU A 71 1.70 11.54 2.59
CA LEU A 71 1.26 11.57 3.97
C LEU A 71 0.87 12.99 4.36
N TYR A 72 -0.17 13.09 5.19
CA TYR A 72 -0.76 14.36 5.58
C TYR A 72 -0.90 14.43 7.11
N THR A 73 -0.66 15.61 7.67
CA THR A 73 -0.79 15.85 9.11
C THR A 73 -2.24 16.06 9.57
N LYS A 74 -3.16 16.30 8.64
CA LYS A 74 -4.60 16.46 8.90
C LYS A 74 -5.38 15.26 8.38
N ARG A 75 -6.61 15.07 8.88
CA ARG A 75 -7.56 14.08 8.34
C ARG A 75 -8.03 14.49 6.95
N GLY A 76 -8.49 13.54 6.14
CA GLY A 76 -9.07 13.81 4.83
C GLY A 76 -8.13 14.50 3.84
N CYS A 77 -6.81 14.27 3.94
CA CYS A 77 -5.77 14.84 3.07
C CYS A 77 -5.87 16.37 2.92
N GLN A 78 -6.34 17.03 3.99
CA GLN A 78 -6.45 18.47 4.03
C GLN A 78 -5.10 19.13 4.29
N GLY A 79 -4.94 20.36 3.79
CA GLY A 79 -3.70 21.13 3.94
C GLY A 79 -2.59 20.64 3.00
N ALA A 80 -1.37 21.07 3.29
CA ALA A 80 -0.20 20.72 2.48
C ALA A 80 0.23 19.26 2.71
N VAL A 81 0.76 18.65 1.65
CA VAL A 81 1.45 17.36 1.72
C VAL A 81 2.60 17.47 2.71
N SER A 82 2.60 16.61 3.74
CA SER A 82 3.64 16.63 4.77
C SER A 82 4.88 15.86 4.35
N TYR A 83 4.68 14.76 3.62
CA TYR A 83 5.75 13.91 3.12
C TYR A 83 5.25 13.17 1.88
N ARG A 84 6.13 12.95 0.89
CA ARG A 84 5.83 12.17 -0.30
C ARG A 84 7.06 11.38 -0.73
N ASN A 85 6.86 10.16 -1.21
CA ASN A 85 7.94 9.39 -1.82
C ASN A 85 7.39 8.25 -2.69
N ASN A 86 8.30 7.56 -3.36
CA ASN A 86 8.02 6.33 -4.10
C ASN A 86 8.24 5.10 -3.20
N GLU A 87 8.40 3.93 -3.82
CA GLU A 87 8.80 2.70 -3.13
C GLU A 87 10.10 2.86 -2.34
N GLY A 88 10.12 2.31 -1.13
CA GLY A 88 11.30 2.33 -0.28
C GLY A 88 10.96 2.37 1.20
N THR A 89 12.01 2.50 2.02
CA THR A 89 11.89 2.73 3.46
C THR A 89 12.58 4.04 3.81
N TYR A 90 11.89 4.92 4.52
CA TYR A 90 12.36 6.27 4.80
C TYR A 90 12.12 6.65 6.24
N ASP A 91 13.13 7.24 6.88
CA ASP A 91 12.98 7.89 8.18
C ASP A 91 12.37 9.29 7.99
N LEU A 92 11.42 9.64 8.85
CA LEU A 92 10.81 10.96 8.90
C LEU A 92 11.52 11.75 10.00
N THR A 93 12.41 12.65 9.58
CA THR A 93 13.16 13.54 10.49
C THR A 93 12.78 14.99 10.19
N PRO A 94 12.15 15.72 11.14
CA PRO A 94 11.68 15.24 12.43
C PRO A 94 10.47 14.29 12.31
N PRO A 95 10.24 13.40 13.31
CA PRO A 95 9.02 12.62 13.42
C PRO A 95 7.81 13.55 13.49
N ARG A 96 6.71 13.16 12.85
CA ARG A 96 5.55 14.04 12.70
C ARG A 96 4.24 13.28 12.80
N LYS A 97 3.20 13.94 13.28
CA LYS A 97 1.85 13.36 13.37
C LYS A 97 1.28 13.22 11.97
N ILE A 98 0.89 12.00 11.58
CA ILE A 98 0.29 11.69 10.29
C ILE A 98 -1.12 11.14 10.54
N LEU A 99 -2.12 11.70 9.89
CA LEU A 99 -3.54 11.37 10.10
C LEU A 99 -4.23 10.83 8.84
N SER A 100 -3.71 11.12 7.66
CA SER A 100 -4.24 10.58 6.41
C SER A 100 -3.14 10.37 5.35
N TYR A 101 -3.47 9.61 4.32
CA TYR A 101 -2.56 9.22 3.25
C TYR A 101 -3.27 9.16 1.89
N LYS A 102 -2.45 9.19 0.84
CA LYS A 102 -2.79 8.76 -0.52
C LYS A 102 -1.71 7.81 -1.02
N ALA A 103 -2.08 6.78 -1.75
CA ALA A 103 -1.18 5.97 -2.57
C ALA A 103 -1.68 6.07 -4.02
N TYR A 104 -0.79 6.41 -4.95
CA TYR A 104 -1.06 6.55 -6.40
C TYR A 104 0.21 6.40 -7.23
#